data_AF-A0AAU9KU19-F1
#
_entry.id   AF-A0AAU9KU19-F1
#
_cell.length_a   1.000
_cell.length_b   1.000
_cell.length_c   1.000
_cell.angle_alpha   90.00
_cell.angle_beta   90.00
_cell.angle_gamma   90.00
#
_symmetry.space_group_name_H-M   'P 1'
#
loop_
_entity.id
_entity.type
_entity.pdbx_description
1 polymer ?
#
loop_
_entity_poly.entity_id
_entity_poly.type
_entity_poly.pdbx_seq_one_letter_code
_entity_poly.pdbx_strand_id
1 'polypeptide(L)'
;MALRVATEKAVAASTSSPSVTLYRYITKQIPRVLTLYDISMEPSDARLAIQALFRQHAAVKDPRVVDMLITKANMELEETLMQWKQKVHLIKLLEHGQALRTPAPVVDSIDQALDKFYAGVDDGEDEL
;
A
#
# COMPACT_ATOMS: atom_id res chain seq x y z
N MET A 1 35.53 -14.28 -22.75
CA MET A 1 34.17 -14.81 -22.50
C MET A 1 33.74 -14.79 -21.03
N ALA A 2 34.64 -14.89 -20.04
CA ALA A 2 34.27 -14.89 -18.61
C ALA A 2 33.63 -13.59 -18.09
N LEU A 3 33.98 -12.43 -18.65
CA LEU A 3 33.48 -11.14 -18.18
C LEU A 3 31.98 -10.94 -18.47
N ARG A 4 31.48 -11.47 -19.60
CA ARG A 4 30.05 -11.43 -19.96
C ARG A 4 29.20 -12.34 -19.07
N VAL A 5 29.72 -13.52 -18.75
CA VAL A 5 29.05 -14.47 -17.85
C VAL A 5 28.97 -13.93 -16.42
N ALA A 6 30.00 -13.22 -15.95
CA ALA A 6 29.99 -12.59 -14.64
C ALA A 6 28.95 -11.44 -14.55
N THR A 7 28.82 -10.63 -15.60
CA THR A 7 27.78 -9.59 -15.66
C THR A 7 26.38 -10.18 -15.74
N GLU A 8 26.17 -11.23 -16.51
CA GLU A 8 24.88 -11.94 -16.58
C GLU A 8 24.52 -12.60 -15.25
N LYS A 9 25.50 -13.20 -14.55
CA LYS A 9 25.30 -13.79 -13.23
C LYS A 9 25.06 -12.74 -12.15
N ALA A 10 25.63 -11.55 -12.26
CA ALA A 10 25.35 -10.41 -11.38
C ALA A 10 23.94 -9.83 -11.62
N VAL A 11 23.51 -9.72 -12.88
CA VAL A 11 22.14 -9.33 -13.26
C VAL A 11 21.12 -10.40 -12.85
N ALA A 12 21.49 -11.68 -12.92
CA ALA A 12 20.68 -12.78 -12.41
C ALA A 12 20.64 -12.83 -10.88
N ALA A 13 21.70 -12.38 -10.19
CA ALA A 13 21.79 -12.30 -8.73
C ALA A 13 21.05 -11.08 -8.14
N SER A 14 20.77 -10.04 -8.94
CA SER A 14 19.78 -9.00 -8.60
C SER A 14 18.34 -9.52 -8.79
N THR A 15 18.04 -10.71 -8.27
CA THR A 15 16.80 -11.46 -8.48
C THR A 15 15.60 -10.90 -7.69
N SER A 16 15.77 -9.83 -6.90
CA SER A 16 14.66 -9.24 -6.15
C SER A 16 13.97 -8.17 -6.97
N SER A 17 12.66 -8.32 -7.17
CA SER A 17 11.86 -7.27 -7.81
C SER A 17 12.02 -5.94 -7.03
N PRO A 18 12.15 -4.80 -7.73
CA PRO A 18 12.36 -3.49 -7.09
C PRO A 18 11.28 -3.17 -6.03
N SER A 19 10.03 -3.57 -6.27
CA SER A 19 8.91 -3.41 -5.31
C SER A 19 9.13 -4.15 -4.00
N VAL A 20 9.73 -5.35 -4.02
CA VAL A 20 9.98 -6.14 -2.80
C VAL A 20 11.11 -5.52 -1.97
N THR A 21 12.12 -4.96 -2.62
CA THR A 21 13.18 -4.22 -1.93
C THR A 21 12.64 -2.96 -1.26
N LEU A 22 11.78 -2.22 -1.95
CA LEU A 22 11.07 -1.08 -1.38
C LEU A 22 10.23 -1.48 -0.17
N TYR A 23 9.41 -2.53 -0.29
CA TYR A 23 8.57 -3.02 0.81
C TYR A 23 9.39 -3.39 2.05
N ARG A 24 10.52 -4.10 1.87
CA ARG A 24 11.43 -4.44 2.97
C ARG A 24 12.05 -3.20 3.62
N TYR A 25 12.32 -2.16 2.84
CA TYR A 25 12.86 -0.93 3.37
C TYR A 25 11.81 -0.17 4.20
N ILE A 26 10.59 -0.01 3.67
CA ILE A 26 9.48 0.64 4.38
C ILE A 26 9.18 -0.09 5.68
N THR A 27 9.05 -1.43 5.65
CA THR A 27 8.71 -2.22 6.83
C THR A 27 9.71 -2.10 7.98
N LYS A 28 10.99 -1.82 7.68
CA LYS A 28 12.02 -1.52 8.69
C LYS A 28 11.87 -0.11 9.28
N GLN A 29 11.40 0.85 8.51
CA GLN A 29 11.24 2.25 8.96
C GLN A 29 9.94 2.48 9.76
N ILE A 30 8.94 1.60 9.63
CA ILE A 30 7.62 1.77 10.30
C ILE A 30 7.72 2.07 11.80
N PRO A 31 8.44 1.29 12.63
CA PRO A 31 8.49 1.57 14.07
C PRO A 31 9.04 2.96 14.37
N ARG A 32 10.06 3.39 13.60
CA ARG A 32 10.64 4.73 13.71
C ARG A 32 9.61 5.80 13.35
N VAL A 33 8.88 5.63 12.25
CA VAL A 33 7.84 6.57 11.81
C VAL A 33 6.71 6.66 12.85
N LEU A 34 6.24 5.55 13.40
CA LEU A 34 5.20 5.56 14.43
C LEU A 34 5.63 6.37 15.67
N THR A 35 6.87 6.20 16.11
CA THR A 35 7.41 7.00 17.23
C THR A 35 7.59 8.47 16.88
N LEU A 36 8.00 8.77 15.64
CA LEU A 36 8.29 10.13 15.19
C LEU A 36 7.03 11.01 15.09
N TYR A 37 5.89 10.37 14.76
CA TYR A 37 4.60 11.03 14.62
C TYR A 37 3.64 10.77 15.78
N ASP A 38 4.12 10.10 16.83
CA ASP A 38 3.34 9.74 18.03
C ASP A 38 1.99 9.08 17.68
N ILE A 39 2.04 8.05 16.83
CA ILE A 39 0.86 7.30 16.39
C ILE A 39 0.71 6.06 17.29
N SER A 40 -0.42 5.96 18.00
CA SER A 40 -0.74 4.91 18.96
C SER A 40 -1.20 3.59 18.31
N MET A 41 -0.59 3.17 17.20
CA MET A 41 -0.93 1.94 16.48
C MET A 41 0.15 0.87 16.72
N GLU A 42 -0.23 -0.40 16.79
CA GLU A 42 0.74 -1.48 16.90
C GLU A 42 1.62 -1.55 15.63
N PRO A 43 2.96 -1.69 15.75
CA PRO A 43 3.84 -1.81 14.59
C PRO A 43 3.55 -3.03 13.70
N SER A 44 2.93 -4.09 14.23
CA SER A 44 2.48 -5.24 13.44
C SER A 44 1.30 -4.86 12.52
N ASP A 45 0.29 -4.19 13.06
CA ASP A 45 -0.88 -3.71 12.31
C ASP A 45 -0.51 -2.70 11.24
N ALA A 46 0.39 -1.75 11.54
CA ALA A 46 0.89 -0.81 10.55
C ALA A 46 1.63 -1.51 9.39
N ARG A 47 2.38 -2.58 9.67
CA ARG A 47 3.03 -3.41 8.64
C ARG A 47 2.01 -4.13 7.75
N LEU A 48 0.93 -4.63 8.34
CA LEU A 48 -0.16 -5.29 7.62
C LEU A 48 -0.94 -4.29 6.76
N ALA A 49 -1.22 -3.08 7.27
CA ALA A 49 -1.87 -2.02 6.51
C ALA A 49 -1.04 -1.64 5.27
N ILE A 50 0.27 -1.48 5.43
CA ILE A 50 1.17 -1.21 4.29
C ILE A 50 1.22 -2.39 3.32
N GLN A 51 1.20 -3.63 3.81
CA GLN A 51 1.10 -4.81 2.94
C GLN A 51 -0.18 -4.79 2.10
N ALA A 52 -1.32 -4.38 2.67
CA ALA A 52 -2.58 -4.26 1.95
C ALA A 52 -2.50 -3.20 0.83
N LEU A 53 -1.87 -2.05 1.09
CA LEU A 53 -1.63 -1.01 0.08
C LEU A 53 -0.78 -1.53 -1.10
N PHE A 54 0.27 -2.31 -0.83
CA PHE A 54 1.05 -2.95 -1.89
C PHE A 54 0.23 -3.97 -2.68
N ARG A 55 -0.66 -4.71 -2.01
CA ARG A 55 -1.54 -5.70 -2.65
C ARG A 55 -2.66 -5.08 -3.48
N GLN A 56 -3.12 -3.88 -3.16
CA GLN A 56 -4.09 -3.13 -3.95
C GLN A 56 -3.63 -2.98 -5.42
N HIS A 57 -2.32 -2.84 -5.64
CA HIS A 57 -1.74 -2.70 -6.97
C HIS A 57 -1.22 -4.02 -7.57
N ALA A 58 -1.55 -5.17 -6.99
CA ALA A 58 -1.05 -6.47 -7.48
C ALA A 58 -1.58 -6.85 -8.87
N ALA A 59 -2.70 -6.28 -9.30
CA ALA A 59 -3.28 -6.53 -10.63
C ALA A 59 -2.54 -5.79 -11.77
N VAL A 60 -1.69 -4.81 -11.44
CA VAL A 60 -0.98 -4.00 -12.43
C VAL A 60 0.15 -4.81 -13.08
N LYS A 61 0.03 -5.07 -14.39
CA LYS A 61 1.01 -5.86 -15.17
C LYS A 61 1.96 -5.02 -16.02
N ASP A 62 1.60 -3.77 -16.35
CA ASP A 62 2.42 -2.92 -17.19
C ASP A 62 3.67 -2.43 -16.41
N PRO A 63 4.90 -2.77 -16.86
CA PRO A 63 6.12 -2.37 -16.17
C PRO A 63 6.28 -0.86 -16.01
N ARG A 64 5.79 -0.05 -16.96
CA ARG A 64 5.91 1.42 -16.88
C ARG A 64 5.10 1.99 -15.71
N VAL A 65 3.92 1.42 -15.49
CA VAL A 65 3.05 1.81 -14.38
C VAL A 65 3.66 1.34 -13.06
N VAL A 66 4.26 0.14 -13.02
CA VAL A 66 4.96 -0.37 -11.84
C VAL A 66 6.11 0.55 -11.45
N ASP A 67 6.95 0.98 -12.41
CA ASP A 67 8.08 1.89 -12.13
C ASP A 67 7.60 3.25 -11.61
N MET A 68 6.51 3.79 -12.17
CA MET A 68 5.89 5.01 -11.69
C MET A 68 5.37 4.86 -10.25
N LEU A 69 4.70 3.74 -9.93
CA LEU A 69 4.18 3.48 -8.59
C LEU A 69 5.31 3.36 -7.56
N ILE A 70 6.40 2.68 -7.93
CA ILE A 70 7.60 2.58 -7.09
C ILE A 70 8.20 3.96 -6.85
N THR A 71 8.30 4.79 -7.89
CA THR A 71 8.83 6.16 -7.77
C THR A 71 7.98 6.99 -6.81
N LYS A 72 6.65 6.96 -6.97
CA LYS A 72 5.71 7.64 -6.06
C LYS A 72 5.85 7.16 -4.61
N ALA A 73 5.96 5.85 -4.41
CA ALA A 73 6.11 5.30 -3.06
C ALA A 73 7.47 5.65 -2.41
N ASN A 74 8.54 5.80 -3.19
CA ASN A 74 9.81 6.32 -2.68
C ASN A 74 9.71 7.79 -2.26
N MET A 75 9.04 8.62 -3.08
CA MET A 75 8.80 10.03 -2.73
C MET A 75 7.97 10.15 -1.45
N GLU A 76 6.90 9.36 -1.35
CA GLU A 76 6.06 9.27 -0.15
C GLU A 76 6.91 8.94 1.08
N LEU A 77 7.79 7.95 0.98
CA LEU A 77 8.67 7.55 2.06
C LEU A 77 9.65 8.67 2.45
N GLU A 78 10.26 9.34 1.49
CA GLU A 78 11.18 10.45 1.75
C GLU A 78 10.47 11.60 2.48
N GLU A 79 9.29 12.00 2.02
CA GLU A 79 8.46 13.01 2.68
C GLU A 79 8.12 12.64 4.14
N THR A 80 7.85 11.36 4.41
CA THR A 80 7.58 10.91 5.78
C THR A 80 8.81 10.90 6.67
N LEU A 81 9.98 10.51 6.14
CA LEU A 81 11.24 10.48 6.88
C LEU A 81 11.79 11.89 7.15
N MET A 82 11.61 12.81 6.20
CA MET A 82 12.04 14.21 6.31
C MET A 82 11.03 15.08 7.07
N GLN A 83 9.93 14.49 7.54
CA GLN A 83 8.86 15.20 8.27
C GLN A 83 8.23 16.35 7.50
N TRP A 84 8.12 16.22 6.17
CA TRP A 84 7.39 17.18 5.35
C TRP A 84 5.88 16.99 5.45
N LYS A 85 5.44 15.82 5.93
CA LYS A 85 4.03 15.50 6.18
C LYS A 85 3.64 15.73 7.63
N GLN A 86 2.34 15.94 7.84
CA GLN A 86 1.74 15.96 9.18
C GLN A 86 1.17 14.59 9.56
N LYS A 87 1.03 14.34 10.88
CA LYS A 87 0.45 13.12 11.48
C LYS A 87 -0.86 12.67 10.84
N VAL A 88 -1.76 13.61 10.51
CA VAL A 88 -3.07 13.31 9.91
C VAL A 88 -2.95 12.57 8.58
N HIS A 89 -1.95 12.89 7.76
CA HIS A 89 -1.75 12.22 6.46
C HIS A 89 -1.40 10.75 6.65
N LEU A 90 -0.55 10.44 7.64
CA LEU A 90 -0.15 9.08 7.97
C LEU A 90 -1.31 8.28 8.57
N ILE A 91 -2.09 8.89 9.45
CA ILE A 91 -3.28 8.24 10.04
C ILE A 91 -4.25 7.83 8.93
N LYS A 92 -4.59 8.76 8.03
CA LYS A 92 -5.48 8.47 6.89
C LYS A 92 -4.94 7.36 5.99
N LEU A 93 -3.62 7.35 5.74
CA LEU A 93 -2.97 6.31 4.94
C LEU A 93 -3.06 4.94 5.61
N LEU A 94 -2.79 4.88 6.92
CA LEU A 94 -2.84 3.63 7.70
C LEU A 94 -4.28 3.12 7.85
N GLU A 95 -5.24 3.99 8.13
CA GLU A 95 -6.67 3.66 8.17
C GLU A 95 -7.17 3.12 6.82
N HIS A 96 -6.76 3.73 5.71
CA HIS A 96 -7.07 3.22 4.37
C HIS A 96 -6.51 1.81 4.16
N GLY A 97 -5.25 1.57 4.55
CA GLY A 97 -4.64 0.24 4.48
C GLY A 97 -5.34 -0.79 5.37
N GLN A 98 -5.83 -0.38 6.55
CA GLN A 98 -6.63 -1.23 7.43
C GLN A 98 -8.01 -1.55 6.82
N ALA A 99 -8.68 -0.56 6.21
CA ALA A 99 -9.97 -0.76 5.55
C ALA A 99 -9.89 -1.76 4.39
N LEU A 100 -8.79 -1.75 3.61
CA LEU A 100 -8.56 -2.75 2.55
C LEU A 100 -8.37 -4.17 3.07
N ARG A 101 -7.96 -4.33 4.34
CA ARG A 101 -7.75 -5.64 4.97
C ARG A 101 -9.06 -6.19 5.51
N THR A 102 -9.91 -5.35 6.09
CA THR A 102 -11.24 -5.77 6.53
C THR A 102 -12.05 -6.11 5.29
N PRO A 103 -12.45 -7.38 5.09
CA PRO A 103 -13.32 -7.71 3.96
C PRO A 103 -14.59 -6.86 4.10
N ALA A 104 -14.99 -6.19 3.01
CA ALA A 104 -16.31 -5.59 2.95
C ALA A 104 -17.33 -6.66 3.38
N PRO A 105 -18.25 -6.35 4.31
CA PRO A 105 -19.17 -7.35 4.85
C PRO A 105 -19.95 -7.98 3.68
N VAL A 106 -19.69 -9.27 3.39
CA VAL A 106 -20.31 -10.05 2.30
C VAL A 106 -21.73 -10.47 2.66
N VAL A 107 -22.53 -9.52 3.11
CA VAL A 107 -23.95 -9.77 3.34
C VAL A 107 -24.68 -8.62 2.69
N ASP A 108 -25.14 -8.86 1.46
CA ASP A 108 -26.25 -8.15 0.81
C ASP A 108 -27.53 -8.41 1.63
N SER A 109 -27.47 -8.06 2.90
CA SER A 109 -28.58 -8.04 3.81
C SER A 109 -29.43 -6.83 3.42
N ILE A 110 -30.74 -7.04 3.41
CA ILE A 110 -31.73 -6.00 3.10
C ILE A 110 -31.44 -4.71 3.89
N ASP A 111 -30.90 -4.84 5.10
CA ASP A 111 -30.48 -3.72 5.95
C ASP A 111 -29.40 -2.83 5.31
N GLN A 112 -28.37 -3.39 4.65
CA GLN A 112 -27.37 -2.57 3.94
C GLN A 112 -27.96 -1.85 2.72
N ALA A 113 -28.89 -2.49 2.01
CA ALA A 113 -29.60 -1.87 0.90
C ALA A 113 -30.52 -0.74 1.38
N LEU A 114 -31.22 -0.93 2.51
CA LEU A 114 -32.06 0.10 3.14
C LEU A 114 -31.22 1.26 3.69
N ASP A 115 -30.10 1.01 4.36
CA ASP A 115 -29.20 2.06 4.84
C ASP A 115 -28.65 2.90 3.68
N LYS A 116 -28.28 2.25 2.58
CA LYS A 116 -27.81 2.92 1.35
C LYS A 116 -28.91 3.74 0.67
N PHE A 117 -30.13 3.19 0.63
CA PHE A 117 -31.33 3.89 0.15
C PHE A 117 -31.66 5.12 1.02
N TYR A 118 -31.63 4.99 2.35
CA TYR A 118 -31.85 6.11 3.27
C TYR A 118 -30.72 7.15 3.23
N ALA A 119 -29.50 6.74 2.90
CA ALA A 119 -28.36 7.64 2.68
C ALA A 119 -28.44 8.40 1.33
N GLY A 120 -29.34 8.01 0.43
CA GLY A 120 -29.50 8.63 -0.89
C GLY A 120 -28.33 8.35 -1.85
N VAL A 121 -27.56 7.28 -1.61
CA VAL A 121 -26.46 6.84 -2.48
C VAL A 121 -27.06 6.00 -3.60
N ASP A 122 -27.24 6.63 -4.76
CA ASP A 122 -27.81 6.01 -5.96
C ASP A 122 -26.69 5.27 -6.72
N ASP A 123 -26.48 4.01 -6.38
CA ASP A 123 -25.62 3.14 -7.19
C ASP A 123 -26.47 2.67 -8.36
N GLY A 124 -26.29 3.27 -9.53
CA GLY A 124 -27.05 3.01 -10.76
C GLY A 124 -26.90 1.59 -11.35
N GLU A 125 -26.80 0.57 -10.51
CA GLU A 125 -26.89 -0.85 -10.86
C GLU A 125 -28.34 -1.33 -11.07
N ASP A 126 -29.33 -0.46 -10.86
CA ASP A 126 -30.76 -0.73 -11.11
C ASP A 126 -31.16 -0.68 -12.61
N GLU A 127 -30.21 -0.48 -13.54
CA GLU A 127 -30.42 -0.58 -14.98
C GLU A 127 -30.06 -1.98 -15.53
N LEU A 128 -30.85 -3.00 -15.18
CA LEU A 128 -30.93 -4.30 -15.89
C LEU A 128 -32.39 -4.78 -15.98
#